data_AF-A0A7S1C8E9-F1
#
_entry.id   AF-A0A7S1C8E9-F1
#
_cell.length_a   1.000
_cell.length_b   1.000
_cell.length_c   1.000
_cell.angle_alpha   90.00
_cell.angle_beta   90.00
_cell.angle_gamma   90.00
#
_symmetry.space_group_name_H-M   'P 1'
#
loop_
_entity.id
_entity.type
_entity.pdbx_description
1 polymer ?
#
loop_
_entity_poly.entity_id
_entity_poly.type
_entity_poly.pdbx_seq_one_letter_code
_entity_poly.pdbx_strand_id
1 'polypeptide(L)'
;MASLDFVRRLVSGSRNRFSDGRFDLDLTYITPRVVAMGLPAEGLEAGYRNRADEVSAMLRHYHGEGHSLVVNLSERTYDYDKFDCVICRGFPDHHAPPLAVVWRTCREMGEW
;
A
#
# COMPACT_ATOMS: atom_id res chain seq x y z
N MET A 1 12.56 18.56 -19.74
CA MET A 1 12.55 17.52 -18.70
C MET A 1 11.12 17.37 -18.22
N ALA A 2 10.44 16.27 -18.54
CA ALA A 2 9.14 15.99 -17.92
C ALA A 2 9.38 15.74 -16.43
N SER A 3 8.68 16.47 -15.55
CA SER A 3 8.77 16.30 -14.10
C SER A 3 8.39 14.87 -13.72
N LEU A 4 9.11 14.25 -12.78
CA LEU A 4 8.77 12.94 -12.20
C LEU A 4 7.31 12.90 -11.70
N ASP A 5 6.78 14.03 -11.25
CA ASP A 5 5.39 14.16 -10.80
C ASP A 5 4.38 13.96 -11.93
N PHE A 6 4.74 14.34 -13.16
CA PHE A 6 3.89 14.13 -14.33
C PHE A 6 3.79 12.64 -14.68
N VAL A 7 4.91 11.91 -14.59
CA VAL A 7 4.94 10.45 -14.79
C VAL A 7 4.16 9.74 -13.68
N ARG A 8 4.34 10.14 -12.42
CA ARG A 8 3.56 9.62 -11.27
C ARG A 8 2.06 9.80 -11.47
N ARG A 9 1.61 10.99 -11.91
CA ARG A 9 0.19 11.27 -12.20
C ARG A 9 -0.37 10.46 -13.36
N LEU A 10 0.42 10.21 -14.40
CA LEU A 10 -0.01 9.37 -15.53
C LEU A 10 -0.26 7.92 -15.09
N VAL A 11 0.62 7.36 -14.24
CA VAL A 11 0.50 5.97 -13.78
C VAL A 11 -0.64 5.79 -12.78
N SER A 12 -0.94 6.80 -11.95
CA SER A 12 -2.10 6.74 -11.04
C SER A 12 -3.45 6.79 -11.77
N GLY A 13 -3.49 7.27 -13.02
CA GLY A 13 -4.73 7.40 -13.79
C GLY A 13 -5.76 8.28 -13.06
N SER A 14 -6.99 7.78 -12.93
CA SER A 14 -8.11 8.45 -12.23
C SER A 14 -8.22 8.12 -10.73
N ARG A 15 -7.23 7.45 -10.14
CA ARG A 15 -7.26 7.08 -8.71
C ARG A 15 -7.06 8.29 -7.82
N ASN A 16 -7.78 8.33 -6.69
CA ASN A 16 -7.60 9.37 -5.67
C ASN A 16 -6.23 9.19 -5.00
N ARG A 17 -5.24 9.99 -5.43
CA ARG A 17 -3.95 10.11 -4.74
C ARG A 17 -4.14 10.80 -3.38
N PHE A 18 -3.44 10.31 -2.37
CA PHE A 18 -3.30 11.00 -1.10
C PHE A 18 -2.23 12.07 -1.24
N SER A 19 -2.63 13.34 -1.15
CA SER A 19 -1.73 14.48 -1.20
C SER A 19 -2.15 15.53 -0.18
N ASP A 20 -1.30 15.82 0.80
CA ASP A 20 -1.58 16.73 1.91
C ASP A 20 -0.47 17.82 2.09
N GLY A 21 0.44 17.91 1.12
CA GLY A 21 1.62 18.78 1.17
C GLY A 21 2.84 18.19 1.88
N ARG A 22 2.67 17.13 2.68
CA ARG A 22 3.76 16.37 3.33
C ARG A 22 4.01 15.02 2.66
N PHE A 23 2.95 14.34 2.25
CA PHE A 23 2.98 13.06 1.56
C PHE A 23 2.24 13.19 0.23
N ASP A 24 2.73 12.48 -0.79
CA ASP A 24 2.10 12.43 -2.11
C ASP A 24 2.16 11.00 -2.68
N LEU A 25 1.18 10.18 -2.28
CA LEU A 25 1.17 8.72 -2.41
C LEU A 25 -0.04 8.23 -3.22
N ASP A 26 0.16 7.21 -4.07
CA ASP A 26 -0.93 6.43 -4.68
C ASP A 26 -1.57 5.53 -3.62
N LEU A 27 -2.41 6.16 -2.81
CA LEU A 27 -3.04 5.60 -1.63
C LEU A 27 -4.40 6.28 -1.45
N THR A 28 -5.43 5.50 -1.16
CA THR A 28 -6.80 5.98 -1.03
C THR A 28 -7.44 5.40 0.23
N TYR A 29 -8.01 6.28 1.06
CA TYR A 29 -8.89 5.85 2.14
C TYR A 29 -10.23 5.39 1.57
N ILE A 30 -10.55 4.11 1.75
CA ILE A 30 -11.89 3.55 1.47
C ILE A 30 -12.82 3.90 2.65
N THR A 31 -12.30 3.80 3.86
CA THR A 31 -12.93 4.24 5.11
C THR A 31 -11.87 4.92 6.00
N PRO A 32 -12.22 5.54 7.13
CA PRO A 32 -11.22 6.10 8.05
C PRO A 32 -10.20 5.10 8.61
N ARG A 33 -10.45 3.79 8.49
CA ARG A 33 -9.59 2.71 9.00
C ARG A 33 -9.11 1.73 7.92
N VAL A 34 -9.57 1.87 6.68
CA VAL A 34 -9.23 0.96 5.58
C VAL A 34 -8.67 1.77 4.42
N VAL A 35 -7.44 1.44 4.07
CA VAL A 35 -6.68 2.09 3.02
C VAL A 35 -6.37 1.07 1.93
N ALA A 36 -6.51 1.48 0.68
CA ALA A 36 -6.00 0.75 -0.47
C ALA A 36 -4.82 1.50 -1.08
N MET A 37 -3.77 0.79 -1.45
CA MET A 37 -2.60 1.35 -2.11
C MET A 37 -2.03 0.34 -3.11
N GLY A 38 -1.26 0.84 -4.09
CA GLY A 38 -0.44 -0.02 -4.92
C GLY A 38 0.71 -0.66 -4.14
N LEU A 39 1.33 -1.69 -4.73
CA LEU A 39 2.55 -2.32 -4.22
C LEU A 39 3.63 -1.26 -3.93
N PRO A 40 4.19 -1.21 -2.71
CA PRO A 40 5.33 -0.35 -2.44
C PRO A 40 6.52 -0.80 -3.29
N ALA A 41 7.18 0.15 -3.95
CA ALA A 41 8.28 -0.11 -4.86
C ALA A 41 9.64 -0.10 -4.16
N GLU A 42 10.54 -0.93 -4.69
CA GLU A 42 11.96 -0.98 -4.36
C GLU A 42 12.80 -0.67 -5.62
N GLY A 43 13.97 -0.05 -5.44
CA GLY A 43 14.92 0.21 -6.53
C GLY A 43 14.44 1.23 -7.59
N LEU A 44 14.78 0.99 -8.87
CA LEU A 44 14.52 1.90 -10.01
C LEU A 44 13.01 2.12 -10.30
N GLU A 45 12.11 1.29 -9.79
CA GLU A 45 10.66 1.49 -9.90
C GLU A 45 10.12 2.57 -8.94
N ALA A 46 10.94 3.06 -8.00
CA ALA A 46 10.60 4.15 -7.07
C ALA A 46 10.39 5.50 -7.77
N GLY A 47 10.78 5.64 -9.03
CA GLY A 47 10.56 6.86 -9.82
C GLY A 47 9.08 7.15 -10.10
N TYR A 48 8.20 6.15 -10.00
CA TYR A 48 6.77 6.30 -10.31
C TYR A 48 5.80 5.63 -9.32
N ARG A 49 6.25 4.73 -8.43
CA ARG A 49 5.43 4.06 -7.38
C ARG A 49 5.74 4.61 -5.97
N ASN A 50 4.89 4.27 -4.99
CA ASN A 50 5.11 4.66 -3.59
C ASN A 50 6.36 3.98 -3.04
N ARG A 51 7.27 4.74 -2.42
CA ARG A 51 8.40 4.17 -1.70
C ARG A 51 7.91 3.57 -0.38
N ALA A 52 8.36 2.37 -0.03
CA ALA A 52 7.98 1.72 1.24
C ALA A 52 8.24 2.62 2.47
N ASP A 53 9.36 3.35 2.47
CA ASP A 53 9.71 4.29 3.55
C ASP A 53 8.70 5.43 3.70
N GLU A 54 8.21 5.99 2.58
CA GLU A 54 7.24 7.08 2.60
C GLU A 54 5.87 6.59 3.07
N VAL A 55 5.47 5.38 2.66
CA VAL A 55 4.22 4.76 3.13
C VAL A 55 4.30 4.49 4.63
N SER A 56 5.38 3.88 5.11
CA SER A 56 5.59 3.62 6.54
C SER A 56 5.57 4.92 7.36
N ALA A 57 6.28 5.95 6.90
CA ALA A 57 6.29 7.25 7.56
C ALA A 57 4.90 7.90 7.61
N MET A 58 4.11 7.78 6.53
CA MET A 58 2.73 8.28 6.51
C MET A 58 1.85 7.53 7.50
N LEU A 59 1.88 6.19 7.48
CA LEU A 59 1.11 5.36 8.39
C LEU A 59 1.44 5.68 9.86
N ARG A 60 2.72 5.78 10.22
CA ARG A 60 3.15 6.15 11.57
C ARG A 60 2.76 7.58 11.93
N HIS A 61 2.81 8.52 10.99
CA HIS A 61 2.43 9.90 11.26
C HIS A 61 0.93 10.06 11.58
N TYR A 62 0.07 9.35 10.83
CA TYR A 62 -1.38 9.49 10.94
C TYR A 62 -2.05 8.52 11.91
N HIS A 63 -1.47 7.34 12.13
CA HIS A 63 -2.07 6.28 12.94
C HIS A 63 -1.25 5.93 14.18
N GLY A 64 0.02 6.34 14.27
CA GLY A 64 0.93 5.97 15.35
C GLY A 64 1.70 4.68 15.07
N GLU A 65 2.78 4.47 15.81
CA GLU A 65 3.61 3.27 15.74
C GLU A 65 2.90 2.06 16.35
N GLY A 66 2.92 0.92 15.66
CA GLY A 66 2.26 -0.31 16.11
C GLY A 66 0.76 -0.36 15.80
N HIS A 67 0.22 0.64 15.11
CA HIS A 67 -1.22 0.79 14.84
C HIS A 67 -1.61 0.53 13.38
N SER A 68 -0.69 -0.03 12.58
CA SER A 68 -0.93 -0.33 11.17
C SER A 68 -0.68 -1.81 10.84
N LEU A 69 -1.63 -2.42 10.13
CA LEU A 69 -1.52 -3.74 9.53
C LEU A 69 -1.49 -3.62 8.02
N VAL A 70 -0.42 -4.07 7.39
CA VAL A 70 -0.31 -4.14 5.93
C VAL A 70 -0.67 -5.54 5.44
N VAL A 71 -1.67 -5.64 4.58
CA VAL A 71 -2.06 -6.89 3.94
C VAL A 71 -1.47 -6.94 2.53
N ASN A 72 -0.39 -7.70 2.34
CA ASN A 72 0.19 -7.91 1.01
C ASN A 72 -0.59 -8.99 0.25
N LEU A 73 -1.45 -8.56 -0.66
CA LEU A 73 -2.26 -9.43 -1.54
C LEU A 73 -1.51 -9.90 -2.80
N SER A 74 -0.27 -9.45 -3.01
CA SER A 74 0.53 -9.85 -4.16
C SER A 74 1.42 -11.05 -3.85
N GLU A 75 1.93 -11.69 -4.90
CA GLU A 75 2.97 -12.72 -4.80
C GLU A 75 4.39 -12.13 -4.67
N ARG A 76 4.52 -10.79 -4.66
CA ARG A 76 5.82 -10.09 -4.57
C ARG A 76 6.18 -9.83 -3.12
N THR A 77 7.46 -9.99 -2.79
CA THR A 77 8.03 -9.61 -1.50
C THR A 77 8.73 -8.26 -1.58
N TYR A 78 8.84 -7.59 -0.44
CA TYR A 78 9.60 -6.36 -0.22
C TYR A 78 10.10 -6.35 1.23
N ASP A 79 10.91 -5.38 1.60
CA ASP A 79 11.41 -5.19 2.95
C ASP A 79 10.26 -4.90 3.92
N TYR A 80 9.80 -5.95 4.59
CA TYR A 80 8.69 -5.90 5.52
C TYR A 80 9.06 -5.23 6.85
N ASP A 81 10.35 -5.16 7.20
CA ASP A 81 10.83 -4.57 8.46
C ASP A 81 10.54 -3.06 8.54
N LYS A 82 10.19 -2.46 7.41
CA LYS A 82 9.75 -1.05 7.32
C LYS A 82 8.39 -0.81 7.93
N PHE A 83 7.55 -1.83 8.06
CA PHE A 83 6.17 -1.72 8.54
C PHE A 83 6.01 -2.37 9.91
N ASP A 84 5.01 -1.93 10.67
CA ASP A 84 4.82 -2.42 12.05
C ASP A 84 4.30 -3.87 12.06
N CYS A 85 3.38 -4.19 11.15
CA CYS A 85 2.87 -5.54 10.95
C CYS A 85 2.55 -5.76 9.46
N VAL A 86 3.00 -6.90 8.91
CA VAL A 86 2.68 -7.30 7.54
C VAL A 86 2.19 -8.74 7.50
N ILE A 87 1.06 -8.98 6.85
CA ILE A 87 0.57 -10.33 6.55
C ILE A 87 0.57 -10.58 5.05
N CYS A 88 1.11 -11.72 4.64
CA CYS A 88 1.17 -12.11 3.23
C CYS A 88 -0.02 -13.01 2.88
N ARG A 89 -0.79 -12.60 1.88
CA ARG A 89 -2.02 -13.26 1.41
C ARG A 89 -2.07 -13.31 -0.12
N GLY A 90 -0.90 -13.45 -0.74
CA GLY A 90 -0.70 -13.44 -2.19
C GLY A 90 -1.56 -14.46 -2.95
N PHE A 91 -2.07 -14.04 -4.10
CA PHE A 91 -2.73 -14.90 -5.08
C PHE A 91 -2.38 -14.42 -6.51
N PRO A 92 -2.52 -15.27 -7.54
CA PRO A 92 -2.14 -14.92 -8.90
C PRO A 92 -2.84 -13.67 -9.41
N ASP A 93 -2.06 -12.81 -10.06
CA ASP A 93 -2.58 -11.57 -10.62
C ASP A 93 -3.69 -11.84 -11.65
N HIS A 94 -4.71 -10.98 -11.69
CA HIS A 94 -5.94 -11.15 -12.50
C HIS A 94 -6.78 -12.41 -12.20
N HIS A 95 -6.53 -13.11 -11.08
CA HIS A 95 -7.34 -14.26 -10.65
C HIS A 95 -8.08 -13.95 -9.35
N ALA A 96 -9.16 -14.68 -9.10
CA ALA A 96 -9.83 -14.64 -7.81
C ALA A 96 -8.97 -15.35 -6.74
N PRO A 97 -8.86 -14.81 -5.52
CA PRO A 97 -8.21 -15.52 -4.41
C PRO A 97 -8.99 -16.79 -4.05
N PRO A 98 -8.32 -17.83 -3.54
CA PRO A 98 -9.01 -18.96 -2.91
C PRO A 98 -9.93 -18.47 -1.79
N LEU A 99 -11.15 -19.04 -1.66
CA LEU A 99 -12.12 -18.61 -0.65
C LEU A 99 -11.56 -18.63 0.78
N ALA A 100 -10.71 -19.62 1.08
CA ALA A 100 -10.03 -19.73 2.36
C ALA A 100 -9.05 -18.57 2.64
N VAL A 101 -8.48 -17.94 1.60
CA VAL A 101 -7.64 -16.74 1.74
C VAL A 101 -8.52 -15.54 2.08
N VAL A 102 -9.63 -15.33 1.34
CA VAL A 102 -10.60 -14.27 1.62
C VAL A 102 -11.08 -14.33 3.08
N TRP A 103 -11.54 -15.51 3.51
CA TRP A 103 -12.03 -15.71 4.87
C TRP A 103 -10.98 -15.39 5.93
N ARG A 104 -9.76 -15.93 5.77
CA ARG A 104 -8.66 -15.70 6.73
C ARG A 104 -8.26 -14.24 6.79
N THR A 105 -8.15 -13.57 5.65
CA THR A 105 -7.83 -12.13 5.57
C THR A 105 -8.89 -11.30 6.28
N CYS A 106 -10.18 -11.53 5.99
CA CYS A 106 -11.26 -10.78 6.63
C CYS A 106 -11.30 -11.00 8.15
N ARG A 107 -11.07 -12.24 8.61
CA ARG A 107 -11.05 -12.54 10.05
C ARG A 107 -9.93 -11.79 10.76
N GLU A 108 -8.72 -11.85 10.23
CA GLU A 108 -7.55 -11.20 10.83
C GLU A 108 -7.63 -9.68 10.78
N MET A 109 -8.15 -9.11 9.68
CA MET A 109 -8.46 -7.68 9.59
C MET A 109 -9.54 -7.24 10.60
N GLY A 110 -10.43 -8.14 11.02
CA GLY A 110 -11.47 -7.85 12.01
C GLY A 110 -11.02 -8.05 13.46
N GLU A 111 -9.97 -8.85 13.69
CA GLU A 111 -9.35 -9.06 15.00
C GLU A 111 -8.33 -7.96 15.34
N TRP A 112 -7.76 -7.31 14.32
CA TRP A 112 -6.88 -6.15 14.44
C TRP A 112 -7.65 -4.86 14.72
#